data_AF-A0A952TEE0-F1
#
_entry.id   AF-A0A952TEE0-F1
#
_cell.length_a   1.000
_cell.length_b   1.000
_cell.length_c   1.000
_cell.angle_alpha   90.00
_cell.angle_beta   90.00
_cell.angle_gamma   90.00
#
_symmetry.space_group_name_H-M   'P 1'
#
loop_
_entity.id
_entity.type
_entity.pdbx_description
1 polymer ?
#
loop_
_entity_poly.entity_id
_entity_poly.type
_entity_poly.pdbx_seq_one_letter_code
_entity_poly.pdbx_strand_id
1 'polypeptide(L)'
;MTGTPPGLRTKCWSLGGAFLLIAFSLTGFRQLPEGLPPFVHKTHEVLNALTGAGGSFGFFSPDIGPQLVVKFDVRKGETWHRGISLEEFLPHEVAIRLGNMNRFLGQTYQDERLRRSVAASLATRVFARFPAADEVTLIASAHQIPMLAEYADGRRFQVDEVYRVRFKRGSRESEEP
;
A
#
# COMPACT_ATOMS: atom_id res chain seq x y z
N MET A 1 -14.51 -52.01 39.86
CA MET A 1 -14.11 -50.67 40.36
C MET A 1 -13.04 -50.11 39.44
N THR A 2 -13.42 -49.15 38.61
CA THR A 2 -12.65 -48.60 37.48
C THR A 2 -11.89 -47.34 37.90
N GLY A 3 -10.56 -47.41 37.96
CA GLY A 3 -9.69 -46.28 38.26
C GLY A 3 -9.03 -45.73 36.99
N THR A 4 -9.55 -44.64 36.46
CA THR A 4 -8.95 -43.89 35.33
C THR A 4 -7.73 -43.09 35.80
N PRO A 5 -6.56 -43.18 35.13
CA PRO A 5 -5.37 -42.44 35.54
C PRO A 5 -5.46 -40.93 35.20
N PRO A 6 -4.96 -40.04 36.07
CA PRO A 6 -5.03 -38.59 35.88
C PRO A 6 -3.82 -38.12 35.04
N GLY A 7 -3.95 -38.13 33.71
CA GLY A 7 -2.82 -37.70 32.87
C GLY A 7 -3.15 -37.19 31.47
N LEU A 8 -4.39 -37.35 31.00
CA LEU A 8 -4.75 -37.01 29.62
C LEU A 8 -5.36 -35.61 29.43
N ARG A 9 -5.83 -34.93 30.49
CA ARG A 9 -6.55 -33.65 30.32
C ARG A 9 -5.63 -32.45 30.05
N THR A 10 -4.38 -32.48 30.51
CA THR A 10 -3.43 -31.36 30.38
C THR A 10 -2.66 -31.32 29.07
N LYS A 11 -2.51 -32.45 28.36
CA LYS A 11 -1.79 -32.49 27.06
C LYS A 11 -2.65 -32.09 25.85
N CYS A 12 -3.98 -32.19 25.93
CA CYS A 12 -4.86 -31.71 24.84
C CYS A 12 -4.98 -30.17 24.80
N TRP A 13 -4.72 -29.47 25.92
CA TRP A 13 -4.84 -28.01 25.96
C TRP A 13 -3.64 -27.30 25.33
N SER A 14 -2.43 -27.87 25.41
CA SER A 14 -1.24 -27.29 24.78
C SER A 14 -1.21 -27.45 23.26
N LEU A 15 -1.75 -28.57 22.73
CA LEU A 15 -1.90 -28.77 21.28
C LEU A 15 -3.00 -27.89 20.67
N GLY A 16 -4.12 -27.70 21.38
CA GLY A 16 -5.18 -26.79 20.94
C GLY A 16 -4.74 -25.32 20.89
N GLY A 17 -3.97 -24.86 21.88
CA GLY A 17 -3.43 -23.50 21.91
C GLY A 17 -2.41 -23.21 20.80
N ALA A 18 -1.54 -24.18 20.49
CA ALA A 18 -0.58 -24.07 19.39
C ALA A 18 -1.27 -24.02 18.02
N PHE A 19 -2.33 -24.82 17.82
CA PHE A 19 -3.09 -24.82 16.57
C PHE A 19 -3.87 -23.50 16.38
N LEU A 20 -4.36 -22.90 17.48
CA LEU A 20 -5.00 -21.58 17.47
C LEU A 20 -4.01 -20.46 17.13
N LEU A 21 -2.78 -20.50 17.64
CA LEU A 21 -1.72 -19.54 17.31
C LEU A 21 -1.21 -19.68 15.86
N ILE A 22 -1.13 -20.92 15.35
CA ILE A 22 -0.77 -21.19 13.95
C ILE A 22 -1.90 -20.78 13.01
N ALA A 23 -3.16 -21.02 13.38
CA ALA A 23 -4.32 -20.53 12.63
C ALA A 23 -4.37 -18.99 12.62
N PHE A 24 -4.08 -18.33 13.74
CA PHE A 24 -4.03 -16.86 13.85
C PHE A 24 -2.90 -16.22 13.03
N SER A 25 -1.79 -16.95 12.82
CA SER A 25 -0.65 -16.47 12.04
C SER A 25 -0.78 -16.75 10.54
N LEU A 26 -1.53 -17.80 10.14
CA LEU A 26 -1.76 -18.12 8.73
C LEU A 26 -2.93 -17.33 8.10
N THR A 27 -3.92 -16.87 8.87
CA THR A 27 -5.06 -16.08 8.37
C THR A 27 -4.86 -14.57 8.53
N GLY A 28 -3.60 -14.11 8.45
CA GLY A 28 -3.16 -12.74 8.69
C GLY A 28 -4.25 -11.69 8.59
N PHE A 29 -4.78 -11.27 9.75
CA PHE A 29 -5.48 -10.02 10.08
C PHE A 29 -6.30 -9.29 8.99
N ARG A 30 -6.86 -9.98 7.99
CA ARG A 30 -7.35 -9.29 6.80
C ARG A 30 -8.83 -8.97 6.76
N GLN A 31 -9.66 -9.57 7.62
CA GLN A 31 -11.03 -9.14 7.91
C GLN A 31 -11.60 -10.07 8.98
N LEU A 32 -12.06 -9.51 10.10
CA LEU A 32 -12.82 -10.27 11.10
C LEU A 32 -14.18 -10.67 10.48
N PRO A 33 -14.57 -11.95 10.49
CA PRO A 33 -15.86 -12.38 9.94
C PRO A 33 -17.04 -11.67 10.61
N GLU A 34 -18.05 -11.27 9.83
CA GLU A 34 -19.21 -10.44 10.26
C GLU A 34 -20.18 -11.08 11.27
N GLY A 35 -19.76 -12.14 11.98
CA GLY A 35 -20.56 -12.84 13.00
C GLY A 35 -19.89 -12.92 14.37
N LEU A 36 -18.82 -12.15 14.61
CA LEU A 36 -18.08 -12.26 15.85
C LEU A 36 -18.80 -11.58 17.03
N PRO A 37 -18.66 -12.12 18.25
CA PRO A 37 -19.23 -11.52 19.43
C PRO A 37 -18.74 -10.07 19.62
N PRO A 38 -19.58 -9.14 20.12
CA PRO A 38 -19.24 -7.72 20.26
C PRO A 38 -17.97 -7.45 21.07
N PHE A 39 -17.60 -8.34 21.99
CA PHE A 39 -16.38 -8.19 22.79
C PHE A 39 -15.10 -8.33 21.93
N VAL A 40 -15.13 -9.08 20.84
CA VAL A 40 -13.98 -9.28 19.93
C VAL A 40 -13.72 -8.02 19.10
N HIS A 41 -14.79 -7.35 18.65
CA HIS A 41 -14.66 -6.06 17.98
C HIS A 41 -14.09 -4.99 18.92
N LYS A 42 -14.57 -4.97 20.17
CA LYS A 42 -14.10 -4.03 21.19
C LYS A 42 -12.64 -4.27 21.57
N THR A 43 -12.20 -5.53 21.70
CA THR A 43 -10.78 -5.82 21.97
C THR A 43 -9.88 -5.50 20.78
N HIS A 44 -10.36 -5.71 19.55
CA HIS A 44 -9.64 -5.31 18.34
C HIS A 44 -9.47 -3.78 18.24
N GLU A 45 -10.51 -3.00 18.52
CA GLU A 45 -10.43 -1.53 18.54
C GLU A 45 -9.50 -1.02 19.65
N VAL A 46 -9.61 -1.58 20.85
CA VAL A 46 -8.74 -1.21 21.98
C VAL A 46 -7.28 -1.60 21.68
N LEU A 47 -7.04 -2.77 21.10
CA LEU A 47 -5.70 -3.20 20.73
C LEU A 47 -5.12 -2.30 19.63
N ASN A 48 -5.91 -1.94 18.62
CA ASN A 48 -5.49 -1.01 17.58
C ASN A 48 -5.22 0.41 18.11
N ALA A 49 -6.02 0.88 19.07
CA ALA A 49 -5.81 2.16 19.72
C ALA A 49 -4.55 2.17 20.62
N LEU A 50 -4.28 1.06 21.31
CA LEU A 50 -3.13 0.94 22.22
C LEU A 50 -1.80 0.67 21.49
N THR A 51 -1.84 -0.17 20.45
CA THR A 51 -0.64 -0.57 19.69
C THR A 51 -0.38 0.32 18.49
N GLY A 52 -1.37 1.13 18.10
CA GLY A 52 -1.32 1.85 16.84
C GLY A 52 -1.45 0.95 15.61
N ALA A 53 -1.64 -0.36 15.74
CA ALA A 53 -1.67 -1.29 14.60
C ALA A 53 -2.80 -1.02 13.58
N GLY A 54 -3.80 -0.21 13.94
CA GLY A 54 -4.81 0.30 13.01
C GLY A 54 -4.35 1.49 12.15
N GLY A 55 -3.21 2.10 12.49
CA GLY A 55 -2.51 3.07 11.66
C GLY A 55 -1.46 2.37 10.81
N SER A 56 -1.30 2.77 9.54
CA SER A 56 -0.15 2.39 8.75
C SER A 56 1.12 3.03 9.35
N PHE A 57 1.70 2.41 10.37
CA PHE A 57 2.96 2.85 10.96
C PHE A 57 4.11 2.54 9.99
N GLY A 58 4.62 3.59 9.36
CA GLY A 58 6.02 3.59 8.91
C GLY A 58 6.88 3.59 10.16
N PHE A 59 7.37 2.41 10.57
CA PHE A 59 8.36 2.31 11.64
C PHE A 59 9.52 3.28 11.32
N PHE A 60 9.87 4.17 12.24
CA PHE A 60 11.13 4.93 12.16
C PHE A 60 12.29 3.95 12.31
N SER A 61 12.60 3.22 11.24
CA SER A 61 13.86 2.51 11.15
C SER A 61 14.96 3.56 10.94
N PRO A 62 16.04 3.55 11.72
CA PRO A 62 17.25 4.21 11.29
C PRO A 62 17.57 3.63 9.90
N ASP A 63 17.81 4.51 8.92
CA ASP A 63 18.09 4.15 7.52
C ASP A 63 16.90 3.90 6.57
N ILE A 64 15.75 4.57 6.79
CA ILE A 64 14.73 4.67 5.74
C ILE A 64 15.21 5.67 4.68
N GLY A 65 15.68 5.14 3.54
CA GLY A 65 15.94 5.95 2.35
C GLY A 65 14.68 6.65 1.82
N PRO A 66 14.82 7.63 0.92
CA PRO A 66 13.69 8.39 0.37
C PRO A 66 12.58 7.48 -0.14
N GLN A 67 11.35 7.74 0.28
CA GLN A 67 10.20 6.95 -0.15
C GLN A 67 9.68 7.51 -1.47
N LEU A 68 9.62 6.68 -2.53
CA LEU A 68 8.99 7.12 -3.77
C LEU A 68 7.48 6.96 -3.71
N VAL A 69 6.77 8.07 -3.86
CA VAL A 69 5.31 8.13 -3.92
C VAL A 69 4.89 8.49 -5.34
N VAL A 70 3.93 7.74 -5.90
CA VAL A 70 3.37 8.01 -7.22
C VAL A 70 1.91 8.41 -7.07
N LYS A 71 1.55 9.53 -7.69
CA LYS A 71 0.20 10.08 -7.74
C LYS A 71 -0.22 10.35 -9.16
N PHE A 72 -1.53 10.42 -9.36
CA PHE A 72 -2.15 10.74 -10.64
C PHE A 72 -3.02 11.97 -10.52
N ASP A 73 -2.86 12.89 -11.46
CA ASP A 73 -3.85 13.91 -11.75
C ASP A 73 -4.61 13.51 -13.01
N VAL A 74 -5.92 13.37 -12.89
CA VAL A 74 -6.80 12.91 -13.97
C VAL A 74 -7.71 14.05 -14.39
N ARG A 75 -7.73 14.37 -15.68
CA ARG A 75 -8.65 15.33 -16.26
C ARG A 75 -9.81 14.60 -16.92
N LYS A 76 -11.03 15.07 -16.65
CA LYS A 76 -12.27 14.66 -17.28
C LYS A 76 -13.00 15.92 -17.74
N GLY A 77 -12.77 16.33 -18.99
CA GLY A 77 -13.27 17.60 -19.52
C GLY A 77 -12.64 18.79 -18.78
N GLU A 78 -13.46 19.57 -18.09
CA GLU A 78 -13.01 20.71 -17.28
C GLU A 78 -12.64 20.31 -15.83
N THR A 79 -13.06 19.13 -15.39
CA THR A 79 -12.85 18.67 -14.01
C THR A 79 -11.50 17.98 -13.84
N TRP A 80 -10.79 18.35 -12.77
CA TRP A 80 -9.55 17.71 -12.35
C TRP A 80 -9.75 16.91 -11.07
N HIS A 81 -9.38 15.63 -11.11
CA HIS A 81 -9.22 14.78 -9.94
C HIS A 81 -7.73 14.68 -9.63
N ARG A 82 -7.27 15.36 -8.58
CA ARG A 82 -5.84 15.50 -8.28
C ARG A 82 -5.37 14.57 -7.18
N GLY A 83 -4.10 14.18 -7.26
CA GLY A 83 -3.40 13.50 -6.18
C GLY A 83 -3.87 12.08 -5.91
N ILE A 84 -4.49 11.42 -6.89
CA ILE A 84 -5.05 10.09 -6.68
C ILE A 84 -3.93 9.07 -6.54
N SER A 85 -3.98 8.28 -5.48
CA SER A 85 -2.93 7.34 -5.12
C SER A 85 -3.04 6.01 -5.87
N LEU A 86 -1.95 5.24 -5.95
CA LEU A 86 -1.97 3.91 -6.55
C LEU A 86 -2.87 2.95 -5.76
N GLU A 87 -2.87 3.11 -4.44
CA GLU A 87 -3.61 2.31 -3.47
C GLU A 87 -5.12 2.41 -3.65
N GLU A 88 -5.63 3.53 -4.18
CA GLU A 88 -7.06 3.72 -4.46
C GLU A 88 -7.57 2.88 -5.64
N PHE A 89 -6.68 2.37 -6.48
CA PHE A 89 -7.04 1.65 -7.71
C PHE A 89 -6.56 0.22 -7.77
N LEU A 90 -5.57 -0.12 -6.97
CA LEU A 90 -4.91 -1.42 -7.03
C LEU A 90 -5.11 -2.17 -5.72
N PRO A 91 -5.24 -3.51 -5.77
CA PRO A 91 -5.19 -4.32 -4.57
C PRO A 91 -3.94 -3.97 -3.77
N HIS A 92 -4.07 -3.89 -2.45
CA HIS A 92 -3.00 -3.43 -1.54
C HIS A 92 -1.65 -4.11 -1.80
N GLU A 93 -1.64 -5.41 -2.09
CA GLU A 93 -0.40 -6.14 -2.42
C GLU A 93 0.26 -5.68 -3.72
N VAL A 94 -0.54 -5.34 -4.72
CA VAL A 94 -0.07 -4.83 -6.02
C VAL A 94 0.47 -3.42 -5.83
N ALA A 95 -0.19 -2.60 -4.99
CA ALA A 95 0.30 -1.27 -4.64
C ALA A 95 1.65 -1.34 -3.89
N ILE A 96 1.81 -2.26 -2.92
CA ILE A 96 3.10 -2.48 -2.23
C ILE A 96 4.19 -2.94 -3.22
N ARG A 97 3.87 -3.89 -4.10
CA ARG A 97 4.84 -4.36 -5.11
C ARG A 97 5.23 -3.24 -6.07
N LEU A 98 4.28 -2.41 -6.48
CA LEU A 98 4.56 -1.22 -7.28
C LEU A 98 5.33 -0.16 -6.51
N GLY A 99 5.11 0.00 -5.20
CA GLY A 99 5.95 0.83 -4.33
C GLY A 99 7.41 0.36 -4.29
N ASN A 100 7.62 -0.96 -4.18
CA ASN A 100 8.96 -1.54 -4.28
C ASN A 100 9.55 -1.40 -5.69
N MET A 101 8.73 -1.53 -6.73
CA MET A 101 9.14 -1.30 -8.12
C MET A 101 9.32 0.19 -8.42
N ASN A 102 8.71 1.10 -7.67
CA ASN A 102 8.81 2.54 -7.89
C ASN A 102 10.22 3.04 -7.57
N ARG A 103 10.98 2.34 -6.70
CA ARG A 103 12.44 2.55 -6.59
C ARG A 103 13.13 2.49 -7.97
N PHE A 104 12.60 1.74 -8.94
CA PHE A 104 13.07 1.70 -10.32
C PHE A 104 12.84 3.02 -11.10
N LEU A 105 11.75 3.76 -10.86
CA LEU A 105 11.47 5.04 -11.53
C LEU A 105 12.36 6.20 -11.05
N GLY A 106 12.83 6.13 -9.79
CA GLY A 106 13.57 7.21 -9.13
C GLY A 106 15.08 7.01 -9.08
N GLN A 107 15.58 5.78 -8.89
CA GLN A 107 17.00 5.54 -8.59
C GLN A 107 17.72 4.62 -9.57
N THR A 108 17.06 3.61 -10.14
CA THR A 108 17.76 2.53 -10.86
C THR A 108 17.80 2.70 -12.38
N TYR A 109 16.85 3.42 -12.98
CA TYR A 109 16.83 3.63 -14.43
C TYR A 109 16.86 5.12 -14.77
N GLN A 110 18.03 5.59 -15.20
CA GLN A 110 18.14 6.87 -15.92
C GLN A 110 17.62 6.79 -17.37
N ASP A 111 17.17 5.61 -17.81
CA ASP A 111 16.59 5.41 -19.14
C ASP A 111 15.15 5.93 -19.18
N GLU A 112 14.99 7.09 -19.80
CA GLU A 112 13.71 7.77 -20.00
C GLU A 112 12.69 6.91 -20.77
N ARG A 113 13.13 6.04 -21.69
CA ARG A 113 12.21 5.17 -22.45
C ARG A 113 11.55 4.15 -21.53
N LEU A 114 12.32 3.57 -20.62
CA LEU A 114 11.81 2.59 -19.66
C LEU A 114 10.87 3.26 -18.65
N ARG A 115 11.24 4.44 -18.12
CA ARG A 115 10.38 5.23 -17.22
C ARG A 115 9.05 5.57 -17.88
N ARG A 116 9.09 6.01 -19.14
CA ARG A 116 7.89 6.31 -19.91
C ARG A 116 7.03 5.08 -20.18
N SER A 117 7.63 3.93 -20.48
CA SER A 117 6.91 2.66 -20.70
C SER A 117 6.17 2.19 -19.44
N VAL A 118 6.82 2.22 -18.28
CA VAL A 118 6.19 1.91 -16.99
C VAL A 118 5.06 2.89 -16.70
N ALA A 119 5.30 4.19 -16.88
CA ALA A 119 4.29 5.21 -16.65
C ALA A 119 3.09 5.08 -17.59
N ALA A 120 3.30 4.69 -18.85
CA ALA A 120 2.24 4.46 -19.82
C ALA A 120 1.37 3.25 -19.43
N SER A 121 2.00 2.16 -18.96
CA SER A 121 1.29 0.98 -18.45
C SER A 121 0.40 1.33 -17.24
N LEU A 122 0.91 2.15 -16.31
CA LEU A 122 0.13 2.65 -15.18
C LEU A 122 -0.99 3.59 -15.62
N ALA A 123 -0.71 4.54 -16.52
CA ALA A 123 -1.71 5.45 -17.05
C ALA A 123 -2.85 4.72 -17.78
N THR A 124 -2.55 3.61 -18.45
CA THR A 124 -3.56 2.76 -19.12
C THR A 124 -4.56 2.20 -18.11
N ARG A 125 -4.09 1.76 -16.93
CA ARG A 125 -4.99 1.32 -15.84
C ARG A 125 -5.84 2.46 -15.30
N VAL A 126 -5.26 3.66 -15.17
CA VAL A 126 -6.01 4.85 -14.74
C VAL A 126 -7.10 5.20 -15.77
N PHE A 127 -6.78 5.19 -17.06
CA PHE A 127 -7.78 5.42 -18.12
C PHE A 127 -8.90 4.37 -18.15
N ALA A 128 -8.59 3.11 -17.81
CA ALA A 128 -9.62 2.06 -17.68
C ALA A 128 -10.56 2.33 -16.49
N ARG A 129 -10.04 2.87 -15.37
CA ARG A 129 -10.84 3.24 -14.20
C ARG A 129 -11.65 4.52 -14.43
N PHE A 130 -11.09 5.48 -15.17
CA PHE A 130 -11.75 6.73 -15.55
C PHE A 130 -12.01 6.74 -17.05
N PRO A 131 -13.05 6.03 -17.53
CA PRO A 131 -13.30 5.88 -18.96
C PRO A 131 -13.62 7.21 -19.66
N ALA A 132 -14.03 8.23 -18.92
CA ALA A 132 -14.26 9.58 -19.46
C ALA A 132 -13.04 10.51 -19.33
N ALA A 133 -11.92 10.03 -18.78
CA ALA A 133 -10.71 10.83 -18.68
C ALA A 133 -10.02 10.99 -20.03
N ASP A 134 -9.75 12.23 -20.38
CA ASP A 134 -9.08 12.63 -21.62
C ASP A 134 -7.58 12.89 -21.40
N GLU A 135 -7.16 13.12 -20.15
CA GLU A 135 -5.76 13.30 -19.78
C GLU A 135 -5.45 12.65 -18.42
N VAL A 136 -4.29 12.03 -18.31
CA VAL A 136 -3.72 11.51 -17.05
C VAL A 136 -2.29 12.00 -16.94
N THR A 137 -1.97 12.67 -15.85
CA THR A 137 -0.61 13.05 -15.48
C THR A 137 -0.14 12.18 -14.33
N LEU A 138 0.96 11.45 -14.52
CA LEU A 138 1.66 10.72 -13.47
C LEU A 138 2.72 11.64 -12.88
N ILE A 139 2.74 11.73 -11.54
CA ILE A 139 3.72 12.48 -10.77
C ILE A 139 4.38 11.51 -9.80
N ALA A 140 5.70 11.37 -9.88
CA ALA A 140 6.48 10.63 -8.90
C ALA A 140 7.30 11.60 -8.06
N SER A 141 7.19 11.49 -6.74
CA SER A 141 7.86 12.34 -5.77
C SER A 141 8.66 11.51 -4.79
N ALA A 142 9.90 11.92 -4.53
CA ALA A 142 10.72 11.40 -3.45
C ALA A 142 10.35 12.15 -2.16
N HIS A 143 9.82 11.41 -1.20
CA HIS A 143 9.50 11.89 0.13
C HIS A 143 10.72 11.66 1.01
N GLN A 144 11.41 12.74 1.35
CA GLN A 144 12.53 12.71 2.28
C GLN A 144 12.01 12.89 3.70
N ILE A 145 12.00 11.79 4.45
CA ILE A 145 11.62 11.78 5.85
C ILE A 145 12.91 11.92 6.67
N PRO A 146 13.11 13.04 7.40
CA PRO A 146 14.32 13.21 8.19
C PRO A 146 14.39 12.17 9.31
N MET A 147 15.60 11.75 9.64
CA MET A 147 15.83 10.93 10.84
C MET A 147 15.54 11.75 12.11
N LEU A 148 15.34 11.09 13.25
CA LEU A 148 15.02 11.77 14.51
C LEU A 148 16.09 12.79 14.91
N ALA A 149 17.37 12.46 14.73
CA ALA A 149 18.49 13.37 14.98
C ALA A 149 18.45 14.59 14.04
N GLU A 150 18.24 14.36 12.74
CA GLU A 150 18.15 15.45 11.76
C GLU A 150 16.93 16.34 12.00
N TYR A 151 15.82 15.75 12.47
CA TYR A 151 14.63 16.50 12.87
C TYR A 151 14.90 17.38 14.09
N ALA A 152 15.64 16.85 15.08
CA ALA A 152 16.10 17.61 16.25
C ALA A 152 17.02 18.78 15.84
N ASP A 153 17.84 18.59 14.80
CA ASP A 153 18.68 19.63 14.19
C ASP A 153 17.90 20.60 13.27
N GLY A 154 16.58 20.50 13.21
CA GLY A 154 15.71 21.42 12.49
C GLY A 154 15.38 21.01 11.06
N ARG A 155 15.87 19.88 10.55
CA ARG A 155 15.41 19.37 9.24
C ARG A 155 13.94 18.99 9.32
N ARG A 156 13.25 19.16 8.19
CA ARG A 156 11.83 18.87 8.05
C ARG A 156 11.62 17.98 6.84
N PHE A 157 10.42 17.41 6.78
CA PHE A 157 9.95 16.64 5.65
C PHE A 157 10.08 17.45 4.34
N GLN A 158 10.67 16.84 3.32
CA GLN A 158 10.80 17.45 1.99
C GLN A 158 10.20 16.52 0.95
N VAL A 159 9.63 17.12 -0.09
CA VAL A 159 9.02 16.41 -1.22
C VAL A 159 9.67 16.93 -2.48
N ASP A 160 10.43 16.07 -3.14
CA ASP A 160 11.06 16.38 -4.41
C ASP A 160 10.33 15.68 -5.55
N GLU A 161 9.86 16.42 -6.53
CA GLU A 161 9.34 15.82 -7.75
C GLU A 161 10.50 15.26 -8.58
N VAL A 162 10.53 13.93 -8.76
CA VAL A 162 11.59 13.26 -9.51
C VAL A 162 11.17 12.89 -10.94
N TYR A 163 9.86 12.87 -11.19
CA TYR A 163 9.31 12.55 -12.50
C TYR A 163 7.90 13.10 -12.67
N ARG A 164 7.63 13.64 -13.86
CA ARG A 164 6.28 14.02 -14.27
C ARG A 164 6.12 13.72 -15.75
N VAL A 165 5.04 13.01 -16.07
CA VAL A 165 4.70 12.69 -17.46
C VAL A 165 3.20 12.74 -17.65
N ARG A 166 2.79 13.21 -18.83
CA ARG A 166 1.39 13.40 -19.20
C ARG A 166 1.05 12.49 -20.38
N PHE A 167 -0.09 11.83 -20.26
CA PHE A 167 -0.67 11.00 -21.30
C PHE A 167 -2.04 11.58 -21.65
N LYS A 168 -2.29 11.75 -22.94
CA LYS A 168 -3.61 12.06 -23.46
C LYS A 168 -4.21 10.80 -24.03
N ARG A 169 -5.52 10.63 -23.86
CA ARG A 169 -6.23 9.56 -24.56
C ARG A 169 -6.19 9.91 -26.05
N GLY A 170 -5.51 9.10 -26.84
CA GLY A 170 -5.54 9.27 -28.29
C GLY A 170 -6.99 9.19 -28.76
N SER A 171 -7.44 10.20 -29.51
CA SER A 171 -8.47 9.96 -30.51
C SER A 171 -7.94 8.81 -31.35
N ARG A 172 -8.66 7.70 -31.37
CA ARG A 172 -8.42 6.63 -32.33
C ARG A 172 -8.76 7.22 -33.69
N GLU A 173 -7.82 7.94 -34.29
CA GLU A 173 -7.87 8.23 -35.71
C GLU A 173 -7.66 6.86 -36.35
N SER A 174 -8.77 6.34 -36.86
CA SER A 174 -8.82 5.13 -37.66
C SER A 174 -7.91 5.33 -38.87
N GLU A 175 -6.65 4.93 -38.73
CA GLU A 175 -5.92 4.38 -39.87
C GLU A 175 -6.59 3.05 -40.20
N GLU A 176 -7.43 3.10 -41.22
CA GLU A 176 -7.95 1.96 -41.96
C GLU A 176 -8.03 2.39 -43.43
N PRO A 177 -7.60 1.57 -44.42
CA PRO A 177 -6.61 0.49 -44.42
C PRO A 177 -5.39 0.75 -45.32
#